data_AF-A0A6A5YZ44-F1
#
_entry.id   AF-A0A6A5YZ44-F1
#
_cell.length_a   1.000
_cell.length_b   1.000
_cell.length_c   1.000
_cell.angle_alpha   90.00
_cell.angle_beta   90.00
_cell.angle_gamma   90.00
#
_symmetry.space_group_name_H-M   'P 1'
#
loop_
_entity.id
_entity.type
_entity.pdbx_description
1 polymer ?
#
loop_
_entity_poly.entity_id
_entity_poly.type
_entity_poly.pdbx_seq_one_letter_code
_entity_poly.pdbx_strand_id
1 'polypeptide(L)'
;MSQNQQNSEQQTRSSRGGSASSSAGREQTKAKADEWAEVQDPGERRKIQNKLAQRRFRDKVREQKEETEREVENQRRAGSAYASPEPSDLDSGRDLSGLPWGGLSMRHIVESGKSKEQNSQRSSRENSVYAAASRTGGSSR
;
A
#
# COMPACT_ATOMS: atom_id res chain seq x y z
N MET A 1 -32.79 21.67 52.82
CA MET A 1 -31.39 21.22 52.57
C MET A 1 -31.50 20.06 51.59
N SER A 2 -30.94 19.98 50.39
CA SER A 2 -30.07 20.77 49.50
C SER A 2 -30.38 20.21 48.08
N GLN A 3 -30.45 21.02 47.01
CA GLN A 3 -29.40 21.18 45.98
C GLN A 3 -28.59 19.89 45.69
N ASN A 4 -28.33 19.44 44.45
CA ASN A 4 -28.03 20.21 43.24
C ASN A 4 -28.01 19.34 41.96
N GLN A 5 -28.01 20.05 40.83
CA GLN A 5 -27.84 19.74 39.40
C GLN A 5 -26.82 18.66 38.98
N GLN A 6 -27.07 18.04 37.81
CA GLN A 6 -26.17 17.63 36.69
C GLN A 6 -26.84 16.45 35.94
N ASN A 7 -26.79 16.25 34.62
CA ASN A 7 -26.05 16.85 33.52
C ASN A 7 -26.79 16.51 32.20
N SER A 8 -26.84 17.45 31.26
CA SER A 8 -27.42 17.24 29.93
C SER A 8 -26.39 16.58 29.00
N GLU A 9 -26.49 15.26 28.79
CA GLU A 9 -25.66 14.58 27.80
C GLU A 9 -26.28 14.72 26.41
N GLN A 10 -25.84 15.76 25.70
CA GLN A 10 -26.05 15.92 24.28
C GLN A 10 -25.35 14.78 23.53
N GLN A 11 -26.15 13.92 22.90
CA GLN A 11 -25.71 12.96 21.89
C GLN A 11 -25.07 13.70 20.71
N THR A 12 -23.74 13.72 20.66
CA THR A 12 -22.99 14.19 19.48
C THR A 12 -23.12 13.16 18.36
N ARG A 13 -23.95 13.50 17.39
CA ARG A 13 -24.11 12.76 16.13
C ARG A 13 -22.80 12.89 15.35
N SER A 14 -22.10 11.77 15.15
CA SER A 14 -20.94 11.70 14.28
C SER A 14 -21.36 12.00 12.84
N SER A 15 -21.14 13.23 12.39
CA SER A 15 -21.22 13.60 10.99
C SER A 15 -20.08 12.94 10.23
N ARG A 16 -20.39 11.85 9.52
CA ARG A 16 -19.59 11.36 8.40
C ARG A 16 -19.66 12.40 7.29
N GLY A 17 -18.78 13.40 7.35
CA GLY A 17 -18.61 14.41 6.33
C GLY A 17 -17.14 14.61 6.06
N GLY A 18 -16.65 14.09 4.93
CA GLY A 18 -15.23 14.21 4.61
C GLY A 18 -14.76 13.59 3.31
N SER A 19 -15.61 13.51 2.28
CA SER A 19 -15.19 13.05 0.94
C SER A 19 -15.75 14.01 -0.13
N ALA A 20 -15.34 15.27 -0.08
CA ALA A 20 -15.72 16.26 -1.11
C ALA A 20 -14.65 17.35 -1.37
N SER A 21 -13.43 17.26 -0.81
CA SER A 21 -12.41 18.32 -0.94
C SER A 21 -11.39 18.09 -2.05
N SER A 22 -11.38 16.92 -2.70
CA SER A 22 -10.37 16.61 -3.73
C SER A 22 -10.62 17.29 -5.08
N SER A 23 -11.87 17.69 -5.38
CA SER A 23 -12.22 18.41 -6.61
C SER A 23 -11.93 19.92 -6.51
N ALA A 24 -12.23 20.54 -5.37
CA ALA A 24 -12.04 21.98 -5.15
C ALA A 24 -10.55 22.40 -5.21
N GLY A 25 -9.64 21.57 -4.67
CA GLY A 25 -8.20 21.84 -4.77
C GLY A 25 -7.65 21.69 -6.20
N ARG A 26 -8.27 20.83 -7.03
CA ARG A 26 -7.82 20.59 -8.41
C ARG A 26 -8.24 21.71 -9.36
N GLU A 27 -9.39 22.36 -9.12
CA GLU A 27 -9.78 23.55 -9.89
C GLU A 27 -8.97 24.79 -9.51
N GLN A 28 -8.72 25.02 -8.21
CA GLN A 28 -7.90 26.15 -7.75
C GLN A 28 -6.45 26.09 -8.22
N THR A 29 -5.90 24.88 -8.40
CA THR A 29 -4.54 24.69 -8.93
C THR A 29 -4.44 24.89 -10.43
N LYS A 30 -5.51 24.59 -11.19
CA LYS A 30 -5.60 24.91 -12.62
C LYS A 30 -5.78 26.41 -12.85
N ALA A 31 -6.67 27.07 -12.10
CA ALA A 31 -6.90 28.52 -12.21
C ALA A 31 -5.62 29.34 -11.95
N LYS A 32 -4.78 28.94 -10.98
CA LYS A 32 -3.48 29.59 -10.71
C LYS A 32 -2.38 29.25 -11.73
N ALA A 33 -2.53 28.16 -12.46
CA ALA A 33 -1.60 27.81 -13.53
C ALA A 33 -1.87 28.63 -14.80
N ASP A 34 -3.10 29.11 -15.01
CA ASP A 34 -3.46 29.99 -16.13
C ASP A 34 -3.12 31.46 -15.89
N GLU A 35 -2.95 31.89 -14.63
CA GLU A 35 -2.66 33.29 -14.27
C GLU A 35 -1.44 33.91 -14.98
N TRP A 36 -0.46 33.14 -15.46
CA TRP A 36 0.68 33.67 -16.22
C TRP A 36 0.60 33.42 -17.74
N ALA A 37 -0.40 32.67 -18.20
CA ALA A 37 -0.66 32.50 -19.62
C ALA A 37 -1.38 33.73 -20.21
N GLU A 38 -2.20 34.40 -19.39
CA GLU A 38 -2.98 35.58 -19.78
C GLU A 38 -2.23 36.92 -19.57
N VAL A 39 -1.06 36.90 -18.91
CA VAL A 39 -0.25 38.11 -18.65
C VAL A 39 0.44 38.58 -19.92
N GLN A 40 0.09 39.79 -20.36
CA GLN A 40 0.62 40.42 -21.58
C GLN A 40 2.05 40.95 -21.43
N ASP A 41 2.45 41.37 -20.22
CA ASP A 41 3.82 41.85 -19.97
C ASP A 41 4.82 40.69 -19.80
N PRO A 42 5.89 40.60 -20.62
CA PRO A 42 6.89 39.55 -20.52
C PRO A 42 7.63 39.51 -19.18
N GLY A 43 7.87 40.67 -18.56
CA GLY A 43 8.61 40.78 -17.30
C GLY A 43 7.83 40.21 -16.12
N GLU A 44 6.56 40.59 -16.00
CA GLU A 44 5.64 40.05 -15.00
C GLU A 44 5.40 38.55 -15.18
N ARG A 45 5.20 38.10 -16.42
CA ARG A 45 5.07 36.68 -16.74
C ARG A 45 6.28 35.88 -16.25
N ARG A 46 7.49 36.38 -16.46
CA ARG A 46 8.72 35.72 -16.02
C ARG A 46 8.83 35.64 -14.49
N LYS A 47 8.40 36.68 -13.77
CA LYS A 47 8.37 36.69 -12.29
C LYS A 47 7.40 35.63 -11.76
N ILE A 48 6.20 35.52 -12.34
CA ILE A 48 5.20 34.52 -11.91
C ILE A 48 5.70 33.10 -12.18
N GLN A 49 6.30 32.86 -13.34
CA GLN A 49 6.92 31.57 -13.66
C GLN A 49 8.02 31.18 -12.66
N ASN A 50 8.95 32.10 -12.35
CA ASN A 50 10.02 31.83 -11.39
C ASN A 50 9.45 31.51 -10.00
N LYS A 51 8.44 32.27 -9.55
CA LYS A 51 7.76 32.01 -8.27
C LYS A 51 7.14 30.61 -8.24
N LEU A 52 6.47 30.19 -9.31
CA LEU A 52 5.85 28.88 -9.40
C LEU A 52 6.89 27.75 -9.50
N ALA A 53 7.94 27.93 -10.31
CA ALA A 53 9.03 26.98 -10.44
C ALA A 53 9.72 26.77 -9.09
N GLN A 54 9.97 27.84 -8.34
CA GLN A 54 10.61 27.78 -7.04
C GLN A 54 9.71 27.11 -5.99
N ARG A 55 8.40 27.37 -6.02
CA ARG A 55 7.42 26.65 -5.20
C ARG A 55 7.43 25.16 -5.51
N ARG A 56 7.28 24.78 -6.79
CA ARG A 56 7.30 23.38 -7.23
C ARG A 56 8.62 22.68 -6.88
N PHE A 57 9.75 23.38 -7.01
CA PHE A 57 11.05 22.84 -6.62
C PHE A 57 11.07 22.53 -5.13
N ARG A 58 10.63 23.46 -4.27
CA ARG A 58 10.58 23.24 -2.81
C ARG A 58 9.59 22.14 -2.42
N ASP A 59 8.45 22.09 -3.09
CA ASP A 59 7.45 21.04 -2.86
C ASP A 59 7.99 19.66 -3.28
N LYS A 60 8.64 19.55 -4.44
CA LYS A 60 9.29 18.31 -4.90
C LYS A 60 10.41 17.86 -3.97
N VAL A 61 11.23 18.78 -3.46
CA VAL A 61 12.29 18.45 -2.49
C VAL A 61 11.69 17.92 -1.18
N ARG A 62 10.59 18.51 -0.70
CA ARG A 62 9.88 18.02 0.49
C ARG A 62 9.25 16.65 0.24
N GLU A 63 8.61 16.48 -0.91
CA GLU A 63 7.97 15.23 -1.32
C GLU A 63 8.97 14.09 -1.46
N GLN A 64 10.13 14.32 -2.10
CA GLN A 64 11.18 13.31 -2.20
C GLN A 64 11.67 12.87 -0.83
N LYS A 65 11.85 13.81 0.11
CA LYS A 65 12.22 13.46 1.48
C LYS A 65 11.17 12.56 2.13
N GLU A 66 9.90 12.94 2.06
CA GLU A 66 8.81 12.14 2.62
C GLU A 66 8.67 10.76 1.93
N GLU A 67 8.87 10.71 0.61
CA GLU A 67 8.82 9.47 -0.16
C GLU A 67 9.93 8.50 0.25
N THR A 68 11.16 8.99 0.45
CA THR A 68 12.26 8.15 0.96
C THR A 68 11.98 7.64 2.38
N GLU A 69 11.43 8.49 3.26
CA GLU A 69 11.05 8.07 4.62
C GLU A 69 9.94 7.02 4.58
N ARG A 70 8.95 7.20 3.70
CA ARG A 70 7.85 6.24 3.50
C ARG A 70 8.35 4.92 2.92
N GLU A 71 9.28 4.96 1.97
CA GLU A 71 9.85 3.77 1.35
C GLU A 71 10.69 2.96 2.33
N VAL A 72 11.51 3.62 3.17
CA VAL A 72 12.27 2.97 4.23
C VAL A 72 11.35 2.31 5.26
N GLU A 73 10.31 3.03 5.70
CA GLU A 73 9.34 2.49 6.66
C GLU A 73 8.51 1.36 6.04
N ASN A 74 8.16 1.47 4.75
CA ASN A 74 7.50 0.40 4.02
C ASN A 74 8.42 -0.80 3.87
N GLN A 75 9.68 -0.64 3.50
CA GLN A 75 10.65 -1.74 3.39
C GLN A 75 10.82 -2.44 4.74
N ARG A 76 10.89 -1.67 5.84
CA ARG A 76 10.96 -2.21 7.22
C ARG A 76 9.71 -3.04 7.57
N ARG A 77 8.52 -2.60 7.19
CA ARG A 77 7.25 -3.31 7.45
C ARG A 77 6.99 -4.46 6.46
N ALA A 78 7.39 -4.29 5.21
CA ALA A 78 7.14 -5.22 4.11
C ALA A 78 8.02 -6.46 4.19
N GLY A 79 9.15 -6.42 4.90
CA GLY A 79 10.01 -7.58 5.15
C GLY A 79 9.28 -8.79 5.74
N SER A 80 8.10 -8.61 6.34
CA SER A 80 7.26 -9.70 6.85
C SER A 80 5.78 -9.62 6.45
N ALA A 81 5.33 -8.57 5.77
CA ALA A 81 3.90 -8.34 5.50
C ALA A 81 3.32 -9.23 4.38
N TYR A 82 4.15 -9.67 3.44
CA TYR A 82 3.76 -10.56 2.33
C TYR A 82 4.42 -11.95 2.41
N ALA A 83 5.22 -12.20 3.45
CA ALA A 83 5.84 -13.51 3.66
C ALA A 83 4.79 -14.51 4.14
N SER A 84 4.65 -15.62 3.43
CA SER A 84 3.81 -16.73 3.90
C SER A 84 4.42 -17.29 5.19
N PRO A 85 3.64 -17.46 6.27
CA PRO A 85 4.17 -17.92 7.55
C PRO A 85 4.88 -19.27 7.40
N GLU A 86 6.00 -19.47 8.09
CA GLU A 86 6.57 -20.80 8.22
C GLU A 86 5.70 -21.64 9.17
N PRO A 87 5.56 -22.95 8.93
CA PRO A 87 4.82 -23.83 9.84
C PRO A 87 5.43 -23.85 11.24
N SER A 88 6.70 -23.47 11.38
CA SER A 88 7.43 -23.31 12.64
C SER A 88 7.08 -22.03 13.41
N ASP A 89 6.62 -20.97 12.72
CA ASP A 89 6.27 -19.68 13.32
C ASP A 89 4.84 -19.67 13.89
N LEU A 90 4.03 -20.63 13.46
CA LEU A 90 2.67 -20.83 13.94
C LEU A 90 2.73 -21.57 15.29
N ASP A 91 2.84 -20.80 16.36
CA ASP A 91 2.78 -21.33 17.73
C ASP A 91 1.49 -22.13 17.93
N SER A 92 1.67 -23.42 18.21
CA SER A 92 0.62 -24.42 18.48
C SER A 92 -0.08 -24.21 19.83
N GLY A 93 0.23 -23.14 20.58
CA GLY A 93 -0.34 -22.82 21.90
C GLY A 93 -1.86 -22.58 21.97
N ARG A 94 -2.58 -22.74 20.85
CA ARG A 94 -4.05 -22.68 20.78
C ARG A 94 -4.60 -23.83 19.95
N ASP A 95 -4.31 -25.06 20.34
CA ASP A 95 -5.37 -26.06 20.28
C ASP A 95 -6.52 -25.47 21.09
N LEU A 96 -7.51 -24.88 20.40
CA LEU A 96 -8.74 -24.37 20.98
C LEU A 96 -9.54 -25.58 21.50
N SER A 97 -9.02 -26.20 22.55
CA SER A 97 -9.41 -27.49 23.09
C SER A 97 -10.61 -27.30 24.01
N GLY A 98 -11.76 -27.05 23.39
CA GLY A 98 -13.08 -27.23 23.99
C GLY A 98 -13.91 -28.30 23.29
N LEU A 99 -13.46 -28.79 22.13
CA LEU A 99 -14.09 -29.84 21.35
C LEU A 99 -13.38 -31.17 21.62
N PRO A 100 -14.12 -32.28 21.86
CA PRO A 100 -13.53 -33.56 22.26
C PRO A 100 -12.65 -34.21 21.16
N TRP A 101 -12.66 -33.65 19.96
CA TRP A 101 -11.90 -34.11 18.78
C TRP A 101 -10.76 -33.16 18.38
N GLY A 102 -10.52 -32.10 19.17
CA GLY A 102 -9.50 -31.10 18.86
C GLY A 102 -9.94 -30.09 17.78
N GLY A 103 -9.24 -28.96 17.71
CA GLY A 103 -9.47 -27.92 16.70
C GLY A 103 -8.70 -28.17 15.41
N LEU A 104 -8.97 -27.37 14.37
CA LEU A 104 -8.18 -27.44 13.13
C LEU A 104 -6.75 -26.93 13.36
N SER A 105 -5.76 -27.74 12.98
CA SER A 105 -4.35 -27.36 13.06
C SER A 105 -3.93 -26.53 11.85
N MET A 106 -3.77 -25.21 12.04
CA MET A 106 -3.26 -24.31 11.00
C MET A 106 -1.84 -24.68 10.56
N ARG A 107 -1.01 -25.20 11.49
CA ARG A 107 0.32 -25.72 11.17
C ARG A 107 0.26 -26.83 10.13
N HIS A 108 -0.62 -27.81 10.33
CA HIS A 108 -0.77 -28.93 9.39
C HIS A 108 -1.27 -28.47 8.01
N ILE A 109 -2.21 -27.51 7.98
CA ILE A 109 -2.74 -26.93 6.73
C ILE A 109 -1.62 -26.21 5.95
N VAL A 110 -0.80 -25.42 6.62
CA VAL A 110 0.31 -24.69 5.98
C VAL A 110 1.43 -25.62 5.53
N GLU A 111 1.81 -26.62 6.35
CA GLU A 111 2.85 -27.60 6.04
C GLU A 111 2.47 -28.50 4.85
N SER A 112 1.23 -28.98 4.82
CA SER A 112 0.71 -29.78 3.71
C SER A 112 0.59 -28.95 2.42
N GLY A 113 0.15 -27.69 2.52
CA GLY A 113 0.12 -26.75 1.40
C GLY A 113 1.50 -26.52 0.78
N LYS A 114 2.50 -26.20 1.61
CA LYS A 114 3.90 -26.00 1.18
C LYS A 114 4.51 -27.24 0.55
N SER A 115 4.27 -28.42 1.13
CA SER A 115 4.77 -29.69 0.57
C SER A 115 4.18 -29.97 -0.81
N LYS A 116 2.89 -29.67 -1.00
CA LYS A 116 2.20 -29.82 -2.29
C LYS A 116 2.71 -28.83 -3.33
N GLU A 117 2.93 -27.57 -2.95
CA GLU A 117 3.48 -26.54 -3.82
C GLU A 117 4.92 -26.84 -4.24
N GLN A 118 5.78 -27.25 -3.30
CA GLN A 118 7.16 -27.61 -3.65
C GLN A 118 7.21 -28.80 -4.62
N ASN A 119 6.32 -29.77 -4.46
CA ASN A 119 6.21 -30.90 -5.38
C ASN A 119 5.69 -30.46 -6.77
N SER A 120 4.71 -29.55 -6.83
CA SER A 120 4.21 -29.02 -8.10
C SER A 120 5.25 -28.14 -8.81
N GLN A 121 6.03 -27.34 -8.07
CA GLN A 121 7.11 -26.55 -8.65
C GLN A 121 8.26 -27.42 -9.16
N ARG A 122 8.65 -28.47 -8.43
CA ARG A 122 9.69 -29.43 -8.88
C ARG A 122 9.26 -30.15 -10.15
N SER A 123 8.05 -30.71 -10.17
CA SER A 123 7.53 -31.40 -11.36
C SER A 123 7.35 -30.46 -12.56
N SER A 124 6.91 -29.22 -12.33
CA SER A 124 6.81 -28.21 -13.41
C SER A 124 8.17 -27.82 -13.99
N ARG A 125 9.20 -27.69 -13.14
CA ARG A 125 10.57 -27.41 -13.58
C ARG A 125 11.13 -28.56 -14.39
N GLU A 126 10.97 -29.79 -13.93
CA GLU A 126 11.41 -31.00 -14.63
C GLU A 126 10.74 -31.12 -16.01
N ASN A 127 9.44 -30.87 -16.11
CA ASN A 127 8.72 -30.88 -17.38
C ASN A 127 9.18 -29.75 -18.34
N SER A 128 9.51 -28.58 -17.79
CA SER A 128 9.96 -27.42 -18.58
C SER A 128 11.36 -27.59 -19.18
N VAL A 129 12.27 -28.31 -18.50
CA VAL A 129 13.63 -28.56 -19.00
C VAL A 129 13.61 -29.46 -20.24
N TYR A 130 12.76 -30.51 -20.25
CA TYR A 130 12.56 -31.35 -21.43
C TYR A 130 11.83 -30.63 -22.58
N ALA A 131 10.91 -29.70 -22.26
CA ALA A 131 10.23 -28.86 -23.25
C ALA A 131 11.11 -27.74 -23.83
N ALA A 132 12.12 -27.27 -23.10
CA ALA A 132 13.07 -26.26 -23.58
C ALA A 132 14.15 -26.89 -24.48
N ALA A 133 14.63 -28.09 -24.15
CA ALA A 133 15.62 -28.81 -24.96
C ALA A 133 15.08 -29.21 -26.34
N SER A 134 13.79 -29.50 -26.47
CA SER A 134 13.15 -29.88 -27.74
C SER A 134 12.86 -28.72 -28.69
N ARG A 135 13.00 -27.46 -28.27
CA ARG A 135 12.72 -26.27 -29.11
C ARG A 135 13.94 -25.67 -29.79
N THR A 136 15.16 -26.11 -29.46
CA THR A 136 16.40 -25.50 -29.98
C THR A 136 17.09 -26.31 -31.10
N GLY A 137 16.57 -27.48 -31.46
CA GLY A 137 17.15 -28.33 -32.50
C GLY A 137 16.30 -28.35 -33.77
N GLY A 138 16.54 -27.45 -34.71
CA GLY A 138 15.84 -27.51 -35.99
C GLY A 138 16.05 -26.32 -36.93
N SER A 139 17.28 -25.85 -37.10
CA SER A 139 17.62 -24.96 -38.22
C SER A 139 18.89 -25.46 -38.90
N SER A 140 18.71 -26.30 -39.91
CA SER A 140 19.69 -26.45 -40.98
C SER A 140 19.07 -27.09 -42.22
N ARG A 141 19.12 -26.27 -43.27
CA ARG A 141 19.22 -26.58 -44.71
C ARG A 141 17.96 -27.02 -45.43
#